data_AF-A0A246E3P2-F1
#
_entry.id   AF-A0A246E3P2-F1
#
_cell.length_a   1.000
_cell.length_b   1.000
_cell.length_c   1.000
_cell.angle_alpha   90.00
_cell.angle_beta   90.00
_cell.angle_gamma   90.00
#
_symmetry.space_group_name_H-M   'P 1'
#
loop_
_entity.id
_entity.type
_entity.pdbx_description
1 polymer ?
#
loop_
_entity_poly.entity_id
_entity_poly.type
_entity_poly.pdbx_seq_one_letter_code
_entity_poly.pdbx_strand_id
1 'polypeptide(L)'
;MTTWTAASLLVEIAAIGRNEDGSYSRFCLRPEEVALREWFVAKATELGLAIVTDANANIWAWWGTPGPDAVLTGSHLDSVPGGG
;
A
#
# COMPACT_ATOMS: atom_id res chain seq x y z
N MET A 1 -4.79 0.44 -20.75
CA MET A 1 -4.25 1.47 -19.85
C MET A 1 -5.20 1.56 -18.67
N THR A 2 -4.72 1.33 -17.46
CA THR A 2 -5.50 1.54 -16.23
C THR A 2 -5.88 3.02 -16.13
N THR A 3 -7.13 3.30 -15.82
CA THR A 3 -7.72 4.66 -15.81
C THR A 3 -7.82 5.25 -14.39
N TRP A 4 -7.04 4.72 -13.45
CA TRP A 4 -7.16 5.13 -12.05
C TRP A 4 -6.58 6.51 -11.80
N THR A 5 -7.21 7.20 -10.86
CA THR A 5 -6.64 8.36 -10.18
C THR A 5 -6.17 7.96 -8.79
N ALA A 6 -5.30 8.76 -8.17
CA ALA A 6 -4.94 8.55 -6.77
C ALA A 6 -6.20 8.58 -5.85
N ALA A 7 -7.13 9.49 -6.12
CA ALA A 7 -8.38 9.60 -5.36
C ALA A 7 -9.26 8.34 -5.49
N SER A 8 -9.41 7.77 -6.69
CA SER A 8 -10.17 6.52 -6.85
C SER A 8 -9.53 5.34 -6.13
N LEU A 9 -8.20 5.28 -6.09
CA LEU A 9 -7.48 4.22 -5.36
C LEU A 9 -7.67 4.35 -3.84
N LEU A 10 -7.68 5.57 -3.31
CA LEU A 10 -7.99 5.80 -1.89
C LEU A 10 -9.44 5.39 -1.53
N VAL A 11 -10.39 5.56 -2.45
CA VAL A 11 -11.78 5.12 -2.25
C VAL A 11 -11.87 3.60 -2.10
N GLU A 12 -11.10 2.84 -2.88
CA GLU A 12 -11.11 1.36 -2.82
C GLU A 12 -10.72 0.82 -1.44
N ILE A 13 -9.85 1.52 -0.72
CA ILE A 13 -9.33 1.10 0.59
C ILE A 13 -9.99 1.83 1.78
N ALA A 14 -10.95 2.71 1.51
CA ALA A 14 -11.50 3.63 2.52
C ALA A 14 -12.26 2.95 3.67
N ALA A 15 -12.68 1.69 3.51
CA ALA A 15 -13.35 0.93 4.57
C ALA A 15 -12.38 0.13 5.45
N ILE A 16 -11.13 -0.06 5.01
CA ILE A 16 -10.21 -0.99 5.66
C ILE A 16 -9.61 -0.33 6.91
N GLY A 17 -9.92 -0.91 8.07
CA GLY A 17 -9.50 -0.40 9.38
C GLY A 17 -10.15 0.93 9.78
N ARG A 18 -11.32 1.26 9.20
CA ARG A 18 -12.09 2.46 9.54
C ARG A 18 -12.93 2.23 10.80
N ASN A 19 -12.82 3.13 11.76
CA ASN A 19 -13.58 3.15 13.01
C ASN A 19 -14.95 3.83 12.82
N GLU A 20 -15.85 3.64 13.79
CA GLU A 20 -17.20 4.25 13.77
C GLU A 20 -17.17 5.79 13.75
N ASP A 21 -16.17 6.39 14.39
CA ASP A 21 -15.95 7.85 14.42
C ASP A 21 -15.32 8.39 13.12
N GLY A 22 -15.04 7.52 12.15
CA GLY A 22 -14.45 7.86 10.86
C GLY A 22 -12.93 7.89 10.82
N SER A 23 -12.25 7.71 11.96
CA SER A 23 -10.79 7.55 12.04
C SER A 23 -10.34 6.17 11.54
N TYR A 24 -9.02 5.94 11.47
CA TYR A 24 -8.47 4.64 11.11
C TYR A 24 -7.57 4.05 12.20
N SER A 25 -7.57 2.72 12.31
CA SER A 25 -6.66 1.96 13.19
C SER A 25 -6.12 0.75 12.44
N ARG A 26 -4.99 0.95 11.75
CA ARG A 26 -4.37 -0.02 10.85
C ARG A 26 -3.00 -0.42 11.39
N PHE A 27 -2.97 -1.19 12.46
CA PHE A 27 -1.70 -1.58 13.08
C PHE A 27 -0.86 -2.45 12.14
N CYS A 28 0.44 -2.19 12.11
CA CYS A 28 1.40 -2.95 11.31
C CYS A 28 1.27 -4.47 11.55
N LEU A 29 1.15 -5.23 10.46
CA LEU A 29 0.99 -6.68 10.41
C LEU A 29 -0.27 -7.23 11.11
N ARG A 30 -1.29 -6.39 11.33
CA ARG A 30 -2.64 -6.81 11.72
C ARG A 30 -3.55 -6.97 10.50
N PRO A 31 -4.69 -7.68 10.61
CA PRO A 31 -5.51 -8.05 9.46
C PRO A 31 -5.84 -6.89 8.51
N GLU A 32 -6.12 -5.71 9.05
CA GLU A 32 -6.47 -4.51 8.29
C GLU A 32 -5.28 -3.99 7.45
N GLU A 33 -4.09 -3.90 8.05
CA GLU A 33 -2.89 -3.51 7.31
C GLU A 33 -2.44 -4.60 6.34
N VAL A 34 -2.60 -5.88 6.68
CA VAL A 34 -2.34 -7.01 5.77
C VAL A 34 -3.23 -6.93 4.53
N ALA A 35 -4.52 -6.65 4.68
CA ALA A 35 -5.42 -6.45 3.55
C ALA A 35 -4.97 -5.28 2.64
N LEU A 36 -4.41 -4.22 3.21
CA LEU A 36 -3.85 -3.11 2.43
C LEU A 36 -2.58 -3.49 1.68
N ARG A 37 -1.72 -4.33 2.27
CA ARG A 37 -0.53 -4.87 1.60
C ARG A 37 -0.93 -5.73 0.40
N GLU A 38 -1.92 -6.60 0.59
CA GLU A 38 -2.48 -7.43 -0.48
C GLU A 38 -3.07 -6.56 -1.60
N TRP A 39 -3.82 -5.52 -1.25
CA TRP A 39 -4.31 -4.54 -2.21
C TRP A 39 -3.17 -3.85 -2.98
N PHE A 40 -2.11 -3.40 -2.30
CA PHE A 40 -0.95 -2.76 -2.94
C PHE A 40 -0.26 -3.71 -3.92
N VAL A 41 -0.04 -4.97 -3.52
CA VAL A 41 0.53 -6.02 -4.36
C VAL A 41 -0.33 -6.28 -5.59
N ALA A 42 -1.66 -6.32 -5.43
CA ALA A 42 -2.58 -6.50 -6.56
C ALA A 42 -2.47 -5.34 -7.56
N LYS A 43 -2.50 -4.08 -7.08
CA LYS A 43 -2.36 -2.90 -7.95
C LYS A 43 -1.00 -2.84 -8.65
N ALA A 44 0.08 -3.15 -7.95
CA ALA A 44 1.41 -3.23 -8.54
C ALA A 44 1.50 -4.34 -9.62
N THR A 45 0.83 -5.47 -9.39
CA THR A 45 0.77 -6.59 -10.34
C THR A 45 0.01 -6.20 -11.60
N GLU A 46 -1.12 -5.50 -11.47
CA GLU A 46 -1.90 -4.99 -12.61
C GLU A 46 -1.10 -4.00 -13.48
N LEU A 47 -0.15 -3.28 -12.88
CA LEU A 47 0.79 -2.40 -13.58
C LEU A 47 1.99 -3.15 -14.18
N GLY A 48 2.13 -4.45 -13.94
CA GLY A 48 3.24 -5.26 -14.44
C GLY A 48 4.57 -5.00 -13.73
N LEU A 49 4.55 -4.50 -12.49
CA LEU A 49 5.76 -4.21 -11.72
C LEU A 49 6.33 -5.47 -11.07
N ALA A 50 7.66 -5.54 -10.93
CA ALA A 50 8.30 -6.64 -10.21
C ALA A 50 8.22 -6.39 -8.69
N ILE A 51 7.63 -7.32 -7.95
CA ILE A 51 7.37 -7.17 -6.52
C ILE A 51 8.41 -7.94 -5.70
N VAL A 52 8.98 -7.29 -4.70
CA VAL A 52 9.91 -7.90 -3.73
C VAL A 52 9.49 -7.49 -2.33
N THR A 53 9.46 -8.45 -1.40
CA THR A 53 9.34 -8.16 0.03
C THR A 53 10.68 -8.43 0.70
N ASP A 54 11.20 -7.45 1.43
CA ASP A 54 12.48 -7.60 2.13
C ASP A 54 12.32 -8.25 3.52
N ALA A 55 13.44 -8.45 4.22
CA ALA A 55 13.46 -9.05 5.56
C ALA A 55 12.81 -8.18 6.65
N ASN A 56 12.60 -6.88 6.39
CA ASN A 56 11.90 -5.94 7.26
C ASN A 56 10.42 -5.80 6.88
N ALA A 57 9.95 -6.64 5.96
CA ALA A 57 8.60 -6.63 5.44
C ALA A 57 8.24 -5.34 4.69
N ASN A 58 9.20 -4.57 4.17
CA ASN A 58 8.84 -3.54 3.19
C ASN A 58 8.47 -4.23 1.87
N ILE A 59 7.48 -3.70 1.17
CA ILE A 59 7.06 -4.18 -0.16
C ILE A 59 7.53 -3.18 -1.20
N TRP A 60 8.36 -3.65 -2.12
CA TRP A 60 8.91 -2.88 -3.22
C TRP A 60 8.20 -3.28 -4.52
N ALA A 61 7.79 -2.29 -5.32
CA ALA A 61 7.23 -2.50 -6.65
C ALA A 61 8.10 -1.78 -7.68
N TRP A 62 8.86 -2.55 -8.45
CA TRP A 62 9.89 -2.03 -9.34
C TRP A 62 9.42 -1.89 -10.77
N TRP A 63 9.63 -0.70 -11.33
CA TRP A 63 9.63 -0.48 -12.77
C TRP A 63 11.06 -0.66 -13.29
N GLY A 64 11.31 -1.72 -14.05
CA GLY A 64 12.65 -2.06 -14.52
C GLY A 64 13.52 -2.71 -13.45
N THR A 65 14.84 -2.73 -13.67
CA THR A 65 15.80 -3.43 -12.79
C THR A 65 16.29 -2.49 -11.68
N PRO A 66 16.23 -2.88 -10.39
CA PRO A 66 16.80 -2.10 -9.29
C PRO A 66 18.31 -1.85 -9.45
N GLY A 67 18.80 -0.68 -9.00
CA GLY A 67 20.23 -0.34 -9.10
C GLY A 67 20.62 0.95 -8.36
N PRO A 68 21.91 1.35 -8.40
CA PRO A 68 22.45 2.48 -7.61
C PRO A 68 21.81 3.84 -7.88
N ASP A 69 21.31 4.08 -9.10
CA ASP A 69 20.68 5.34 -9.50
C ASP A 69 19.14 5.26 -9.47
N ALA A 70 18.58 4.27 -8.78
CA ALA A 70 17.14 4.13 -8.65
C ALA A 70 16.54 5.30 -7.85
N VAL A 71 15.41 5.81 -8.34
CA VAL A 71 14.60 6.80 -7.62
C VAL A 71 13.50 6.07 -6.86
N LEU A 72 13.43 6.32 -5.55
CA LEU A 72 12.41 5.75 -4.68
C LEU A 72 11.37 6.80 -4.30
N THR A 73 10.11 6.39 -4.36
CA THR A 73 8.97 7.13 -3.80
C THR A 73 8.11 6.16 -3.02
N GLY A 74 7.58 6.61 -1.89
CA GLY A 74 6.81 5.76 -0.99
C GLY A 74 6.31 6.50 0.24
N SER A 75 5.55 5.76 1.04
CA SER A 75 5.02 6.19 2.33
C SER A 75 4.74 4.92 3.15
N HIS A 76 3.65 4.86 3.90
CA HIS A 76 3.28 3.72 4.73
C HIS A 76 1.78 3.41 4.62
N LEU A 77 1.39 2.18 4.97
CA LEU A 77 0.00 1.70 4.95
C LEU A 77 -0.59 1.58 6.36
N ASP A 78 0.26 1.49 7.38
CA ASP A 78 -0.15 1.40 8.77
C ASP A 78 -0.57 2.75 9.33
N SER A 79 -1.28 2.74 10.46
CA SER A 79 -1.64 3.94 11.20
C SER A 79 -1.54 3.72 12.71
N VAL A 80 -1.49 4.84 13.42
CA VAL A 80 -1.75 4.89 14.87
C VAL A 80 -3.23 4.60 15.17
N PRO A 81 -3.60 4.28 16.43
CA PRO A 81 -5.01 4.25 16.83
C PRO A 81 -5.65 5.63 16.62
N GLY A 82 -6.86 5.64 16.05
CA GLY A 82 -7.59 6.89 15.77
C GLY A 82 -6.86 7.82 14.80
N GLY A 83 -6.06 7.28 13.87
CA GLY A 83 -5.39 8.04 12.82
C GLY A 83 -6.37 8.70 11.85
N GLY A 84 -5.83 9.60 11.01
CA GLY A 84 -6.59 10.31 9.97
C GLY A 84 -7.17 9.40 8.90
#